data_AF-A0A535KBL0-F1
#
_entry.id   AF-A0A535KBL0-F1
#
_cell.length_a   1.000
_cell.length_b   1.000
_cell.length_c   1.000
_cell.angle_alpha   90.00
_cell.angle_beta   90.00
_cell.angle_gamma   90.00
#
_symmetry.space_group_name_H-M   'P 1'
#
loop_
_entity.id
_entity.type
_entity.pdbx_description
1 polymer ?
#
loop_
_entity_poly.entity_id
_entity_poly.type
_entity_poly.pdbx_seq_one_letter_code
_entity_poly.pdbx_strand_id
1 'polypeptide(L)' 'MSALNVVLPLGSSVLSFVFAAMVLDQWWQRRQAFQLVWGIGLVWYGISAGAEFLGGAMGWSEPVYRTW' A
#
# COMPACT_ATOMS: atom_id res chain seq x y z
N MET A 1 3.02 20.65 8.34
CA MET A 1 2.91 19.18 8.42
C MET A 1 4.24 18.64 8.92
N SER A 2 4.24 17.68 9.85
CA SER A 2 5.47 17.01 10.28
C SER A 2 5.99 16.11 9.16
N ALA A 3 7.31 16.06 8.92
CA ALA A 3 7.91 15.16 7.94
C ALA A 3 7.53 13.68 8.18
N LEU A 4 7.22 13.32 9.43
CA LEU A 4 6.75 11.98 9.79
C LEU A 4 5.43 11.61 9.12
N ASN A 5 4.51 12.57 8.92
CA ASN A 5 3.21 12.31 8.28
C ASN A 5 3.34 12.02 6.78
N VAL A 6 4.51 12.26 6.19
CA VAL A 6 4.81 11.98 4.78
C VAL A 6 5.63 10.69 4.67
N VAL A 7 6.65 10.53 5.52
CA VAL A 7 7.53 9.37 5.44
C VAL A 7 6.87 8.07 5.94
N LEU A 8 6.00 8.15 6.96
CA LEU A 8 5.36 6.96 7.52
C LEU A 8 4.42 6.26 6.51
N PRO A 9 3.51 6.95 5.80
CA PRO A 9 2.66 6.29 4.81
C PRO A 9 3.46 5.70 3.65
N LEU A 10 4.54 6.37 3.22
CA LEU A 10 5.44 5.84 2.19
C LEU A 10 6.11 4.53 2.65
N GLY A 11 6.65 4.51 3.87
CA GLY A 11 7.25 3.31 4.46
C GLY A 11 6.26 2.16 4.59
N SER A 12 5.05 2.44 5.07
CA SER A 12 3.96 1.46 5.17
C SER A 12 3.56 0.90 3.80
N SER A 13 3.48 1.76 2.78
CA SER A 13 3.17 1.37 1.40
C SER A 13 4.22 0.41 0.84
N VAL A 14 5.50 0.77 0.92
CA VAL A 14 6.63 -0.05 0.46
C VAL A 14 6.66 -1.39 1.18
N LEU A 15 6.55 -1.39 2.52
CA LEU A 15 6.54 -2.63 3.31
C LEU A 15 5.37 -3.54 2.92
N SER A 16 4.19 -2.97 2.67
CA SER A 16 3.03 -3.75 2.26
C SER A 16 3.23 -4.43 0.91
N PHE A 17 3.82 -3.74 -0.09
CA PHE A 17 4.17 -4.34 -1.37
C PHE A 17 5.24 -5.42 -1.26
N VAL A 18 6.25 -5.22 -0.40
CA VAL A 18 7.27 -6.25 -0.12
C VAL A 18 6.61 -7.50 0.46
N PHE A 19 5.75 -7.37 1.46
CA PHE A 19 5.02 -8.51 2.02
C PHE A 19 4.07 -9.14 1.01
N ALA A 20 3.39 -8.36 0.18
CA ALA A 20 2.55 -8.89 -0.89
C ALA A 20 3.36 -9.78 -1.84
N ALA A 21 4.55 -9.33 -2.26
CA ALA A 21 5.45 -10.11 -3.10
C ALA A 21 5.91 -11.41 -2.41
N MET A 22 6.26 -11.35 -1.11
CA MET A 22 6.64 -12.54 -0.34
C MET A 22 5.49 -13.55 -0.20
N VAL A 23 4.27 -13.08 0.03
CA VAL A 23 3.08 -13.94 0.14
C VAL A 23 2.75 -14.57 -1.22
N LEU A 24 2.90 -13.82 -2.32
CA LEU A 24 2.70 -14.34 -3.68
C LEU A 24 3.77 -15.39 -4.06
N ASP A 25 5.03 -15.18 -3.69
CA ASP A 25 6.10 -16.19 -3.85
C ASP A 25 5.79 -17.46 -3.05
N GLN A 26 5.34 -17.29 -1.81
CA GLN A 26 4.93 -18.41 -0.97
C GLN A 26 3.70 -19.15 -1.56
N TRP A 27 2.76 -18.42 -2.15
CA TRP A 27 1.61 -18.98 -2.85
C TRP A 27 2.02 -19.78 -4.08
N TRP A 28 3.00 -19.32 -4.85
CA TRP A 28 3.50 -20.07 -6.00
C TRP A 28 3.98 -21.47 -5.61
N GLN A 29 4.63 -21.59 -4.45
CA GLN A 29 5.17 -22.84 -3.94
C GLN A 29 4.12 -23.76 -3.30
N ARG A 30 3.14 -23.21 -2.54
CA ARG A 30 2.22 -24.00 -1.70
C ARG A 30 0.75 -23.95 -2.11
N ARG A 31 0.39 -23.05 -3.02
CA ARG A 31 -0.93 -22.85 -3.66
C ARG A 31 -2.11 -22.79 -2.68
N GLN A 32 -1.95 -22.15 -1.52
CA GLN A 32 -3.04 -22.01 -0.56
C GLN A 32 -3.88 -20.77 -0.87
N ALA A 33 -5.20 -20.93 -1.03
CA ALA A 33 -6.10 -19.84 -1.42
C ALA A 33 -6.07 -18.64 -0.45
N PHE A 34 -5.87 -18.87 0.86
CA PHE A 34 -5.79 -17.79 1.84
C PHE A 34 -4.62 -16.82 1.60
N GLN A 35 -3.54 -17.28 0.97
CA GLN A 35 -2.37 -16.45 0.66
C GLN A 35 -2.71 -15.43 -0.43
N LEU A 36 -3.55 -15.79 -1.41
CA LEU A 36 -4.01 -14.84 -2.42
C LEU A 36 -4.86 -13.73 -1.79
N VAL A 37 -5.77 -14.09 -0.89
CA VAL A 37 -6.62 -13.12 -0.18
C VAL A 37 -5.75 -12.15 0.61
N TRP A 38 -4.75 -12.66 1.34
CA TRP A 38 -3.77 -11.83 2.05
C TRP A 38 -2.94 -10.96 1.12
N GLY A 39 -2.44 -11.50 0.01
CA GLY A 39 -1.68 -10.75 -0.98
C GLY A 39 -2.48 -9.61 -1.59
N ILE A 40 -3.74 -9.85 -1.96
CA ILE A 40 -4.66 -8.82 -2.47
C ILE A 40 -4.90 -7.74 -1.41
N GLY A 41 -5.12 -8.13 -0.16
CA GLY A 41 -5.29 -7.20 0.96
C GLY A 41 -4.07 -6.29 1.16
N LEU A 42 -2.86 -6.86 1.10
CA LEU A 42 -1.62 -6.10 1.20
C LEU A 42 -1.42 -5.16 0.01
N VAL A 43 -1.73 -5.58 -1.22
CA VAL A 43 -1.68 -4.68 -2.39
C VAL A 43 -2.64 -3.50 -2.20
N TRP A 44 -3.87 -3.75 -1.76
CA TRP A 44 -4.85 -2.69 -1.55
C TRP A 44 -4.44 -1.71 -0.45
N TYR A 45 -3.89 -2.24 0.65
CA TYR A 45 -3.34 -1.44 1.72
C TYR A 45 -2.15 -0.59 1.24
N GLY A 46 -1.24 -1.19 0.48
CA GLY A 46 -0.08 -0.49 -0.10
C GLY A 46 -0.49 0.68 -1.00
N ILE A 47 -1.51 0.49 -1.84
CA ILE A 47 -2.08 1.56 -2.68
C ILE A 47 -2.68 2.67 -1.81
N SER A 48 -3.47 2.32 -0.80
CA SER A 48 -4.10 3.30 0.11
C SER A 48 -3.07 4.15 0.86
N ALA A 49 -2.06 3.51 1.47
CA ALA A 49 -0.98 4.22 2.17
C ALA A 49 -0.12 5.07 1.21
N GLY A 50 0.06 4.61 -0.03
CA GLY A 50 0.73 5.38 -1.09
C GLY A 50 -0.07 6.62 -1.49
N ALA A 51 -1.40 6.51 -1.57
CA ALA A 51 -2.28 7.64 -1.83
C ALA A 51 -2.24 8.67 -0.69
N GLU A 52 -2.16 8.23 0.56
CA GLU A 52 -1.97 9.11 1.73
C GLU A 52 -0.64 9.89 1.65
N PHE A 53 0.45 9.21 1.27
CA PHE A 53 1.74 9.86 1.01
C PHE A 53 1.63 10.92 -0.10
N LEU A 54 1.00 10.58 -1.23
CA LEU A 54 0.83 11.50 -2.36
C LEU A 54 -0.01 12.72 -1.97
N GLY A 55 -1.10 12.53 -1.22
CA GLY A 55 -1.91 13.63 -0.69
C GLY A 55 -1.16 14.52 0.30
N GLY A 56 -0.32 13.93 1.15
CA GLY A 56 0.55 14.65 2.09
C GLY A 56 1.70 15.41 1.41
N ALA A 57 2.27 14.87 0.33
CA ALA A 57 3.41 15.44 -0.37
C ALA A 57 3.03 16.47 -1.44
N MET A 58 1.95 16.22 -2.20
CA MET A 58 1.49 17.09 -3.30
C MET A 58 0.38 18.05 -2.88
N GLY A 59 -0.19 17.86 -1.69
CA GLY A 59 -1.32 18.62 -1.19
C GLY A 59 -2.65 18.09 -1.73
N TRP A 60 -3.69 18.20 -0.91
CA TRP A 60 -5.05 17.81 -1.27
C TRP A 60 -5.66 18.86 -2.21
N SER A 61 -5.95 18.46 -3.43
CA SER A 61 -6.67 19.27 -4.42
C SER A 61 -7.99 18.58 -4.78
N GLU A 62 -8.97 19.33 -5.29
CA GLU A 62 -10.29 18.78 -5.64
C GLU A 62 -10.23 17.54 -6.57
N PRO A 63 -9.35 17.50 -7.61
CA PRO A 63 -9.19 16.28 -8.41
C PRO A 63 -8.67 15.09 -7.59
N VAL A 64 -7.72 15.32 -6.67
CA VAL A 64 -7.14 14.27 -5.82
C VAL A 64 -8.20 13.72 -4.86
N TYR A 65 -9.04 14.59 -4.31
CA TYR A 65 -10.14 14.18 -3.43
C TYR A 65 -11.23 13.38 -4.15
N ARG A 66 -11.53 13.71 -5.42
CA ARG A 66 -12.52 12.96 -6.23
C ARG A 66 -12.03 11.61 -6.74
N THR A 67 -10.71 11.42 -6.80
CA THR A 67 -10.10 10.16 -7.26
C THR A 67 -10.01 9.14 -6.11
N TRP A 68 -10.13 9.62 -4.87
CA TRP A 68 -10.20 8.83 -3.64
C TRP A 68 -11.64 8.34 -3.39
#